data_AF-K1SVY8-F1
#
_entry.id   AF-K1SVY8-F1
#
_cell.length_a   1.000
_cell.length_b   1.000
_cell.length_c   1.000
_cell.angle_alpha   90.00
_cell.angle_beta   90.00
_cell.angle_gamma   90.00
#
_symmetry.space_group_name_H-M   'P 1'
#
loop_
_entity.id
_entity.type
_entity.pdbx_description
1 polymer ?
#
loop_
_entity_poly.entity_id
_entity_poly.type
_entity_poly.pdbx_seq_one_letter_code
_entity_poly.pdbx_strand_id
1 'polypeptide(L)'
;FRHLYWATPFSSPGIVNGKYVMASTDYDSDNMPFIGASGLGAYYGLGYMSRNTNTLNADVVLNQKLDMITKGLSFKLKGSYNSDYSVTKQRGASAAYYTPVTQPDGTLEYRKHGNDTQLGYSEDFGKGRNWYFETSLNYNRNFGLHHVGALALYNQSKTYYPSTYSSIPSGYVGLVGRVTYDWNNRYMAE
;
A
#
# COMPACT_ATOMS: atom_id res chain seq x y z
N PHE A 1 -0.36 -14.80 10.18
CA PHE A 1 -0.58 -16.07 9.47
C PHE A 1 0.65 -16.98 9.40
N ARG A 2 1.87 -16.50 9.08
CA ARG A 2 3.08 -17.36 9.02
C ARG A 2 3.36 -18.17 10.30
N HIS A 3 3.13 -17.58 11.48
CA HIS A 3 3.33 -18.26 12.77
C HIS A 3 2.38 -19.44 13.02
N LEU A 4 1.21 -19.50 12.35
CA LEU A 4 0.30 -20.65 12.47
C LEU A 4 0.85 -21.89 11.78
N TYR A 5 1.61 -21.73 10.68
CA TYR A 5 2.22 -22.84 9.95
C TYR A 5 3.38 -23.51 10.69
N TRP A 6 3.97 -22.83 11.66
CA TRP A 6 5.03 -23.38 12.51
C TRP A 6 4.48 -23.99 13.79
N ALA A 7 3.17 -23.93 14.01
CA ALA A 7 2.57 -24.52 15.18
C ALA A 7 2.59 -26.04 15.08
N THR A 8 3.33 -26.69 15.97
CA THR A 8 3.31 -28.15 16.05
C THR A 8 2.02 -28.61 16.73
N PRO A 9 1.47 -29.78 16.36
CA PRO A 9 0.42 -30.43 17.12
C PRO A 9 0.81 -30.53 18.59
N PHE A 10 -0.13 -30.26 19.51
CA PHE A 10 0.06 -30.33 20.97
C PHE A 10 1.16 -29.42 21.56
N SER A 11 1.56 -28.34 20.87
CA SER A 11 2.58 -27.38 21.34
C SER A 11 2.23 -26.64 22.64
N SER A 12 0.94 -26.51 22.99
CA SER A 12 0.50 -25.86 24.23
C SER A 12 -0.94 -26.28 24.59
N PRO A 13 -1.27 -26.38 25.89
CA PRO A 13 -2.65 -26.59 26.37
C PRO A 13 -3.63 -25.46 26.03
N GLY A 14 -3.13 -24.28 25.62
CA GLY A 14 -3.99 -23.12 25.32
C GLY A 14 -4.50 -22.44 26.59
N ILE A 15 -5.81 -22.28 26.73
CA ILE A 15 -6.43 -21.61 27.88
C ILE A 15 -6.96 -22.66 28.85
N VAL A 16 -6.44 -22.69 30.08
CA VAL A 16 -6.86 -23.60 31.15
C VAL A 16 -7.30 -22.76 32.34
N ASN A 17 -8.56 -22.90 32.79
CA ASN A 17 -9.13 -22.15 33.92
C ASN A 17 -8.92 -20.63 33.81
N GLY A 18 -9.06 -20.08 32.59
CA GLY A 18 -8.86 -18.65 32.32
C GLY A 18 -7.40 -18.18 32.27
N LYS A 19 -6.43 -19.06 32.50
CA LYS A 19 -4.99 -18.76 32.37
C LYS A 19 -4.49 -19.22 31.00
N TYR A 20 -3.68 -18.41 30.34
CA TYR A 20 -2.99 -18.82 29.12
C TYR A 20 -1.79 -19.70 29.48
N VAL A 21 -1.90 -21.01 29.29
CA VAL A 21 -0.90 -21.99 29.74
C VAL A 21 -0.06 -22.49 28.57
N MET A 22 1.26 -22.43 28.71
CA MET A 22 2.23 -22.99 27.78
C MET A 22 2.98 -24.17 28.41
N ALA A 23 3.48 -25.08 27.58
CA ALA A 23 4.37 -26.14 28.02
C ALA A 23 5.70 -25.55 28.55
N SER A 24 6.25 -26.16 29.59
CA SER A 24 7.50 -25.75 30.24
C SER A 24 8.68 -26.59 29.76
N THR A 25 9.89 -26.02 29.75
CA THR A 25 11.17 -26.73 29.56
C THR A 25 11.84 -27.09 30.89
N ASP A 26 11.16 -26.95 32.04
CA ASP A 26 11.79 -27.25 33.34
C ASP A 26 12.25 -28.71 33.38
N TYR A 27 13.58 -28.90 33.48
CA TYR A 27 14.27 -30.18 33.30
C TYR A 27 14.06 -31.18 34.44
N ASP A 28 13.33 -30.80 35.49
CA ASP A 28 13.18 -31.56 36.74
C ASP A 28 11.91 -32.45 36.82
N SER A 29 11.00 -32.41 35.84
CA SER A 29 9.84 -33.33 35.81
C SER A 29 9.31 -33.59 34.39
N ASP A 30 9.06 -34.85 34.05
CA ASP A 30 8.39 -35.38 32.84
C ASP A 30 8.21 -34.39 31.68
N ASN A 31 9.21 -34.38 30.79
CA ASN A 31 9.24 -33.54 29.61
C ASN A 31 8.00 -33.77 28.73
N MET A 32 7.26 -32.70 28.42
CA MET A 32 6.28 -32.76 27.34
C MET A 32 7.01 -32.96 26.00
N PRO A 33 6.54 -33.87 25.13
CA PRO A 33 7.31 -34.32 23.96
C PRO A 33 7.52 -33.26 22.88
N PHE A 34 6.79 -32.13 22.90
CA PHE A 34 6.89 -31.08 21.88
C PHE A 34 6.75 -29.68 22.47
N ILE A 35 7.78 -28.84 22.26
CA ILE A 35 7.77 -27.41 22.59
C ILE A 35 7.99 -26.67 21.27
N GLY A 36 6.91 -26.54 20.51
CA GLY A 36 6.90 -25.84 19.23
C GLY A 36 6.30 -24.44 19.34
N ALA A 37 6.22 -23.71 18.22
CA ALA A 37 5.51 -22.44 18.21
C ALA A 37 4.04 -22.66 18.62
N SER A 38 3.53 -21.87 19.56
CA SER A 38 2.11 -21.91 19.93
C SER A 38 1.29 -21.11 18.92
N GLY A 39 0.30 -21.76 18.31
CA GLY A 39 -0.62 -21.08 17.38
C GLY A 39 -1.36 -19.91 18.05
N LEU A 40 -1.78 -20.10 19.31
CA LEU A 40 -2.49 -19.08 20.10
C LEU A 40 -1.60 -17.87 20.43
N GLY A 41 -0.29 -18.07 20.57
CA GLY A 41 0.66 -17.00 20.91
C GLY A 41 0.82 -15.95 19.80
N ALA A 42 0.39 -16.28 18.58
CA ALA A 42 0.45 -15.36 17.44
C ALA A 42 -0.66 -14.28 17.43
N TYR A 43 -1.64 -14.36 18.33
CA TYR A 43 -2.76 -13.40 18.37
C TYR A 43 -3.33 -13.15 19.77
N TYR A 44 -3.14 -14.06 20.73
CA TYR A 44 -3.67 -13.88 22.07
C TYR A 44 -3.02 -12.70 22.78
N GLY A 45 -3.84 -11.73 23.22
CA GLY A 45 -3.38 -10.58 23.99
C GLY A 45 -2.61 -9.52 23.21
N LEU A 46 -2.41 -9.66 21.89
CA LEU A 46 -1.58 -8.74 21.08
C LEU A 46 -2.30 -7.44 20.67
N GLY A 47 -3.63 -7.40 20.79
CA GLY A 47 -4.45 -6.25 20.42
C GLY A 47 -4.77 -6.18 18.92
N TYR A 48 -4.95 -4.98 18.36
CA TYR A 48 -5.35 -4.80 16.96
C TYR A 48 -4.75 -3.56 16.28
N MET A 49 -4.74 -3.60 14.94
CA MET A 49 -4.40 -2.46 14.10
C MET A 49 -5.57 -2.20 13.14
N SER A 50 -5.98 -0.95 13.02
CA SER A 50 -6.97 -0.51 12.03
C SER A 50 -6.39 0.60 11.17
N ARG A 51 -6.54 0.48 9.85
CA ARG A 51 -6.08 1.49 8.89
C ARG A 51 -7.26 1.99 8.09
N ASN A 52 -7.50 3.30 8.15
CA ASN A 52 -8.48 3.97 7.31
C ASN A 52 -7.77 4.85 6.29
N THR A 53 -8.14 4.74 5.02
CA THR A 53 -7.54 5.52 3.93
C THR A 53 -8.65 6.23 3.17
N ASN A 54 -8.55 7.56 3.05
CA ASN A 54 -9.42 8.37 2.23
C ASN A 54 -8.66 8.78 0.97
N THR A 55 -9.27 8.53 -0.19
CA THR A 55 -8.68 8.81 -1.50
C THR A 55 -9.61 9.73 -2.29
N LEU A 56 -9.07 10.84 -2.78
CA LEU A 56 -9.74 11.77 -3.68
C LEU A 56 -9.05 11.69 -5.03
N ASN A 57 -9.82 11.37 -6.08
CA ASN A 57 -9.35 11.33 -7.46
C ASN A 57 -10.23 12.26 -8.30
N ALA A 58 -9.62 13.07 -9.15
CA ALA A 58 -10.29 13.97 -10.06
C ALA A 58 -9.61 13.92 -11.43
N ASP A 59 -10.39 13.61 -12.47
CA ASP A 59 -9.94 13.55 -13.85
C ASP A 59 -10.78 14.46 -14.72
N VAL A 60 -10.12 15.30 -15.51
CA VAL A 60 -10.76 16.22 -16.46
C VAL A 60 -10.13 16.01 -17.82
N VAL A 61 -10.97 15.78 -18.83
CA VAL A 61 -10.54 15.68 -20.23
C VAL A 61 -11.41 16.60 -21.07
N LEU A 62 -10.79 17.55 -21.76
CA LEU A 62 -11.41 18.41 -22.75
C LEU A 62 -10.84 18.07 -24.12
N ASN A 63 -11.72 17.85 -25.08
CA ASN A 63 -11.34 17.67 -26.47
C ASN A 63 -12.21 18.60 -27.33
N GLN A 64 -11.58 19.59 -27.93
CA GLN A 64 -12.24 20.63 -28.70
C GLN A 64 -11.68 20.65 -30.12
N LYS A 65 -12.56 20.43 -31.11
CA LYS A 65 -12.23 20.72 -32.51
C LYS A 65 -12.22 22.23 -32.70
N LEU A 66 -11.16 22.75 -33.31
CA LEU A 66 -10.94 24.16 -33.58
C LEU A 66 -11.13 24.47 -35.07
N ASP A 67 -12.09 23.80 -35.71
CA ASP A 67 -12.40 23.98 -37.13
C ASP A 67 -12.83 25.42 -37.47
N MET A 68 -13.25 26.21 -36.48
CA MET A 68 -13.51 27.64 -36.60
C MET A 68 -12.25 28.46 -36.93
N ILE A 69 -11.09 28.05 -36.43
CA ILE A 69 -9.81 28.73 -36.71
C ILE A 69 -9.23 28.15 -38.00
N THR A 70 -9.09 26.84 -38.09
CA THR A 70 -8.63 26.15 -39.29
C THR A 70 -9.13 24.71 -39.29
N LYS A 71 -9.64 24.25 -40.44
CA LYS A 71 -10.10 22.86 -40.61
C LYS A 71 -9.00 21.87 -40.26
N GLY A 72 -9.34 20.88 -39.43
CA GLY A 72 -8.42 19.81 -39.03
C GLY A 72 -7.57 20.13 -37.80
N LEU A 73 -7.72 21.32 -37.21
CA LEU A 73 -7.10 21.67 -35.94
C LEU A 73 -7.94 21.15 -34.78
N SER A 74 -7.29 20.53 -33.80
CA SER A 74 -7.90 20.01 -32.58
C SER A 74 -7.03 20.30 -31.37
N PHE A 75 -7.67 20.62 -30.27
CA PHE A 75 -7.04 20.90 -29.00
C PHE A 75 -7.55 19.91 -27.96
N LYS A 76 -6.63 19.28 -27.24
CA LYS A 76 -6.94 18.35 -26.17
C LYS A 76 -6.21 18.75 -24.90
N LEU A 77 -6.94 18.74 -23.80
CA LEU A 77 -6.46 19.03 -22.45
C LEU A 77 -6.83 17.85 -21.55
N LYS A 78 -5.89 17.40 -20.74
CA LYS A 78 -6.10 16.39 -19.71
C LYS A 78 -5.47 16.86 -18.41
N GLY A 79 -6.23 16.78 -17.32
CA GLY A 79 -5.75 17.02 -15.97
C GLY A 79 -6.19 15.88 -15.07
N SER A 80 -5.27 15.34 -14.28
CA SER A 80 -5.57 14.34 -13.26
C SER A 80 -4.97 14.78 -11.94
N TYR A 81 -5.71 14.59 -10.85
CA TYR A 81 -5.28 14.90 -9.49
C TYR A 81 -5.70 13.77 -8.57
N ASN A 82 -4.73 13.21 -7.84
CA ASN A 82 -4.99 12.18 -6.85
C ASN A 82 -4.39 12.61 -5.51
N SER A 83 -5.14 12.39 -4.43
CA SER A 83 -4.69 12.64 -3.07
C SER A 83 -5.18 11.53 -2.16
N ASP A 84 -4.30 11.07 -1.29
CA ASP A 84 -4.62 10.09 -0.27
C ASP A 84 -4.20 10.57 1.12
N TYR A 85 -5.01 10.23 2.11
CA TYR A 85 -4.73 10.43 3.51
C TYR A 85 -5.08 9.15 4.27
N SER A 86 -4.12 8.60 5.00
CA SER A 86 -4.32 7.39 5.79
C SER A 86 -4.03 7.63 7.26
N VAL A 87 -4.87 7.04 8.10
CA VAL A 87 -4.70 7.01 9.56
C VAL A 87 -4.62 5.55 9.96
N THR A 88 -3.51 5.17 10.59
CA THR A 88 -3.33 3.84 11.17
C THR A 88 -3.41 3.99 12.68
N LYS A 89 -4.39 3.35 13.30
CA LYS A 89 -4.53 3.28 14.76
C LYS A 89 -4.05 1.91 15.21
N GLN A 90 -3.04 1.89 16.08
CA GLN A 90 -2.57 0.65 16.69
C GLN A 90 -2.98 0.63 18.15
N ARG A 91 -3.46 -0.53 18.58
CA ARG A 91 -3.82 -0.85 19.96
C ARG A 91 -3.07 -2.09 20.35
N GLY A 92 -1.80 -1.94 20.69
CA GLY A 92 -0.96 -3.05 21.14
C GLY A 92 -1.27 -3.41 22.59
N ALA A 93 -1.24 -4.70 22.92
CA ALA A 93 -1.25 -5.18 24.29
C ALA A 93 -0.32 -6.40 24.40
N SER A 94 -0.07 -6.83 25.63
CA SER A 94 0.49 -8.13 25.95
C SER A 94 -0.39 -8.84 26.97
N ALA A 95 -0.50 -10.14 26.85
CA ALA A 95 -1.07 -11.00 27.88
C ALA A 95 0.04 -11.84 28.51
N ALA A 96 -0.06 -12.07 29.82
CA ALA A 96 0.83 -12.99 30.50
C ALA A 96 0.51 -14.43 30.12
N TYR A 97 1.53 -15.28 30.15
CA TYR A 97 1.36 -16.73 30.01
C TYR A 97 1.89 -17.44 31.26
N TYR A 98 1.48 -18.69 31.43
CA TYR A 98 1.76 -19.48 32.62
C TYR A 98 2.37 -20.81 32.22
N THR A 99 3.39 -21.25 32.94
CA THR A 99 3.97 -22.59 32.77
C THR A 99 3.68 -23.42 34.03
N PRO A 100 3.23 -24.67 33.90
CA PRO A 100 3.05 -25.55 35.04
C PRO A 100 4.40 -25.88 35.68
N VAL A 101 4.42 -25.97 37.01
CA VAL A 101 5.56 -26.38 37.82
C VAL A 101 5.06 -27.40 38.82
N THR A 102 5.73 -28.54 38.91
CA THR A 102 5.41 -29.59 39.91
C THR A 102 6.14 -29.27 41.21
N GLN A 103 5.42 -29.25 42.32
CA GLN A 103 6.00 -29.06 43.65
C GLN A 103 6.51 -30.39 44.22
N PRO A 104 7.43 -30.36 45.20
CA PRO A 104 7.93 -31.56 45.87
C PRO A 104 6.84 -32.42 46.54
N ASP A 105 5.68 -31.84 46.84
CA ASP A 105 4.49 -32.52 47.39
C ASP A 105 3.59 -33.14 46.32
N GLY A 106 3.97 -33.06 45.04
CA GLY A 106 3.22 -33.58 43.91
C GLY A 106 2.06 -32.69 43.45
N THR A 107 1.87 -31.51 44.04
CA THR A 107 0.88 -30.53 43.58
C THR A 107 1.39 -29.78 42.34
N LEU A 108 0.45 -29.25 41.54
CA LEU A 108 0.76 -28.52 40.32
C LEU A 108 0.45 -27.03 40.50
N GLU A 109 1.49 -26.20 40.51
CA GLU A 109 1.37 -24.75 40.54
C GLU A 109 1.71 -24.11 39.18
N TYR A 110 1.36 -22.83 39.03
CA TYR A 110 1.60 -22.09 37.79
C TYR A 110 2.58 -20.94 38.00
N ARG A 111 3.69 -20.94 37.25
CA ARG A 111 4.62 -19.82 37.18
C ARG A 111 4.17 -18.81 36.11
N LYS A 112 3.95 -17.55 36.49
CA LYS A 112 3.56 -16.46 35.58
C LYS A 112 4.78 -15.89 34.85
N HIS A 113 4.63 -15.66 33.55
CA HIS A 113 5.60 -14.99 32.68
C HIS A 113 4.96 -13.79 31.99
N GLY A 114 5.63 -12.65 32.05
CA GLY A 114 5.13 -11.39 31.49
C GLY A 114 3.96 -10.79 32.28
N ASN A 115 3.42 -9.69 31.74
CA ASN A 115 2.33 -8.94 32.36
C ASN A 115 1.19 -8.72 31.36
N ASP A 116 -0.02 -8.74 31.91
CA ASP A 116 -1.21 -8.29 31.20
C ASP A 116 -1.18 -6.78 31.14
N THR A 117 -1.16 -6.21 29.94
CA THR A 117 -1.19 -4.77 29.74
C THR A 117 -2.53 -4.34 29.21
N GLN A 118 -2.96 -3.13 29.58
CA GLN A 118 -4.06 -2.47 28.90
C GLN A 118 -3.69 -2.22 27.42
N LEU A 119 -4.71 -2.12 26.56
CA LEU A 119 -4.51 -1.70 25.18
C LEU A 119 -3.85 -0.32 25.17
N GLY A 120 -2.61 -0.28 24.65
CA GLY A 120 -1.90 0.94 24.35
C GLY A 120 -2.58 1.73 23.22
N TYR A 121 -2.13 2.95 23.01
CA TYR A 121 -2.61 3.82 21.95
C TYR A 121 -1.43 4.36 21.16
N SER A 122 -1.39 4.07 19.87
CA SER A 122 -0.56 4.81 18.93
C SER A 122 -1.34 5.13 17.65
N GLU A 123 -0.93 6.21 16.99
CA GLU A 123 -1.48 6.65 15.71
C GLU A 123 -0.35 7.07 14.77
N ASP A 124 -0.45 6.60 13.53
CA ASP A 124 0.45 6.94 12.44
C ASP A 124 -0.35 7.56 11.28
N PHE A 125 0.21 8.59 10.65
CA PHE A 125 -0.42 9.31 9.55
C PHE A 125 0.39 9.16 8.27
N GLY A 126 -0.29 8.80 7.18
CA GLY A 126 0.26 8.76 5.83
C GLY A 126 -0.44 9.76 4.93
N LYS A 127 0.31 10.40 4.04
CA LYS A 127 -0.22 11.32 3.04
C LYS A 127 0.47 11.11 1.70
N GLY A 128 -0.30 11.14 0.63
CA GLY A 128 0.20 11.11 -0.73
C GLY A 128 -0.59 12.06 -1.60
N ARG A 129 0.10 12.66 -2.58
CA ARG A 129 -0.55 13.53 -3.57
C ARG A 129 0.22 13.49 -4.87
N ASN A 130 -0.46 13.30 -5.98
CA ASN A 130 0.11 13.46 -7.30
C ASN A 130 -0.84 14.22 -8.23
N TRP A 131 -0.26 14.83 -9.26
CA TRP A 131 -1.03 15.41 -10.34
C TRP A 131 -0.34 15.18 -11.67
N TYR A 132 -1.16 15.19 -12.71
CA TYR A 132 -0.77 15.07 -14.11
C TYR A 132 -1.50 16.12 -14.92
N PHE A 133 -0.80 16.71 -15.86
CA PHE A 133 -1.34 17.65 -16.83
C PHE A 133 -0.78 17.32 -18.19
N GLU A 134 -1.62 17.34 -19.20
CA GLU A 134 -1.22 17.19 -20.58
C GLU A 134 -2.08 18.12 -21.43
N THR A 135 -1.43 18.82 -22.33
CA THR A 135 -2.10 19.56 -23.39
C THR A 135 -1.49 19.17 -24.72
N SER A 136 -2.33 18.98 -25.73
CA SER A 136 -1.89 18.71 -27.08
C SER A 136 -2.68 19.54 -28.08
N LEU A 137 -1.95 20.06 -29.05
CA LEU A 137 -2.47 20.71 -30.23
C LEU A 137 -2.13 19.82 -31.42
N ASN A 138 -3.15 19.40 -32.14
CA ASN A 138 -3.01 18.48 -33.26
C ASN A 138 -3.67 19.07 -34.50
N TYR A 139 -2.93 19.10 -35.59
CA TYR A 139 -3.38 19.59 -36.89
C TYR A 139 -3.25 18.46 -37.91
N ASN A 140 -4.36 18.02 -38.49
CA ASN A 140 -4.34 17.08 -39.62
C ASN A 140 -5.21 17.62 -40.73
N ARG A 141 -4.61 17.91 -41.88
CA ARG A 141 -5.34 18.44 -43.04
C ARG A 141 -4.86 17.82 -44.35
N ASN A 142 -5.86 17.55 -45.19
CA ASN A 142 -5.65 17.01 -46.53
C ASN A 142 -5.83 18.14 -47.54
N PHE A 143 -4.88 18.24 -48.46
CA PHE A 143 -4.89 19.16 -49.60
C PHE A 143 -4.75 18.33 -50.88
N GLY A 144 -5.86 17.74 -51.33
CA GLY A 144 -5.85 16.84 -52.49
C GLY A 144 -4.98 15.61 -52.24
N LEU A 145 -3.86 15.50 -52.96
CA LEU A 145 -2.87 14.42 -52.81
C LEU A 145 -1.87 14.63 -51.66
N HIS A 146 -1.89 15.79 -51.01
CA HIS A 146 -0.97 16.12 -49.92
C HIS A 146 -1.66 15.94 -48.57
N HIS A 147 -0.99 15.25 -47.64
CA HIS A 147 -1.43 15.05 -46.27
C HIS A 147 -0.41 15.73 -45.33
N VAL A 148 -0.88 16.69 -44.53
CA VAL A 148 -0.05 17.38 -43.54
C VAL A 148 -0.58 17.07 -42.15
N GLY A 149 0.29 16.54 -41.30
CA GLY A 149 0.05 16.29 -39.89
C GLY A 149 1.06 17.06 -39.03
N ALA A 150 0.61 17.65 -37.94
CA ALA A 150 1.48 18.25 -36.94
C ALA A 150 0.90 18.03 -35.54
N LEU A 151 1.78 17.70 -34.59
CA LEU A 151 1.45 17.49 -33.19
C LEU A 151 2.42 18.28 -32.33
N ALA A 152 1.89 19.07 -31.42
CA ALA A 152 2.61 19.63 -30.29
C ALA A 152 1.96 19.11 -29.01
N LEU A 153 2.74 18.50 -28.13
CA LEU A 153 2.29 17.95 -26.86
C LEU A 153 3.20 18.44 -25.73
N TYR A 154 2.58 18.93 -24.67
CA TYR A 154 3.22 19.26 -23.42
C TYR A 154 2.60 18.38 -22.33
N ASN A 155 3.44 17.69 -21.57
CA ASN A 155 3.01 16.92 -20.42
C ASN A 155 3.84 17.23 -19.19
N GLN A 156 3.19 17.22 -18.03
CA GLN A 156 3.80 17.49 -16.74
C GLN A 156 3.18 16.59 -15.68
N SER A 157 4.01 16.07 -14.79
CA SER A 157 3.56 15.34 -13.62
C SER A 157 4.37 15.73 -12.40
N LYS A 158 3.75 15.62 -11.22
CA LYS A 158 4.45 15.82 -9.95
C LYS A 158 3.86 14.93 -8.87
N THR A 159 4.74 14.31 -8.11
CA THR A 159 4.42 13.49 -6.95
C THR A 159 4.97 14.18 -5.71
N TYR A 160 4.10 14.40 -4.74
CA TYR A 160 4.40 14.98 -3.43
C TYR A 160 4.47 13.86 -2.39
N TYR A 161 5.38 14.03 -1.42
CA TYR A 161 5.67 13.05 -0.38
C TYR A 161 6.19 11.70 -0.90
N PRO A 162 7.24 11.68 -1.76
CA PRO A 162 7.87 10.43 -2.15
C PRO A 162 8.50 9.72 -0.94
N SER A 163 8.60 8.39 -1.00
CA SER A 163 9.19 7.56 0.07
C SER A 163 10.66 7.90 0.37
N THR A 164 11.37 8.45 -0.62
CA THR A 164 12.74 8.94 -0.52
C THR A 164 12.72 10.46 -0.63
N TYR A 165 13.20 11.18 0.39
CA TYR A 165 13.13 12.64 0.51
C TYR A 165 11.69 13.19 0.43
N SER A 166 10.84 12.81 1.37
CA SER A 166 9.42 13.19 1.44
C SER A 166 9.14 14.71 1.42
N SER A 167 10.15 15.52 1.72
CA SER A 167 10.11 16.98 1.65
C SER A 167 10.28 17.55 0.22
N ILE A 168 10.84 16.78 -0.71
CA ILE A 168 11.13 17.23 -2.08
C ILE A 168 10.19 16.50 -3.04
N PRO A 169 9.25 17.22 -3.68
CA PRO A 169 8.40 16.61 -4.70
C PRO A 169 9.21 16.22 -5.94
N SER A 170 8.99 15.03 -6.48
CA SER A 170 9.56 14.61 -7.77
C SER A 170 8.62 15.02 -8.91
N GLY A 171 9.14 15.57 -10.00
CA GLY A 171 8.33 15.95 -11.15
C GLY A 171 9.00 15.67 -12.48
N TYR A 172 8.18 15.49 -13.51
CA TYR A 172 8.59 15.29 -14.89
C TYR A 172 7.91 16.32 -15.78
N VAL A 173 8.63 16.83 -16.77
CA VAL A 173 8.11 17.70 -17.82
C VAL A 173 8.61 17.16 -19.16
N GLY A 174 7.71 17.01 -20.13
CA GLY A 174 8.01 16.58 -21.47
C GLY A 174 7.40 17.53 -22.51
N LEU A 175 8.16 17.80 -23.56
CA LEU A 175 7.75 18.51 -24.75
C LEU A 175 7.97 17.58 -25.93
N VAL A 176 6.93 17.34 -26.71
CA VAL A 176 6.98 16.48 -27.90
C VAL A 176 6.43 17.26 -29.07
N GLY A 177 7.23 17.39 -30.12
CA GLY A 177 6.84 17.94 -31.40
C GLY A 177 6.98 16.86 -32.47
N ARG A 178 6.01 16.77 -33.37
CA ARG A 178 6.08 15.91 -34.55
C ARG A 178 5.44 16.63 -35.74
N VAL A 179 6.09 16.58 -36.89
CA VAL A 179 5.53 17.04 -38.16
C VAL A 179 5.62 15.89 -39.14
N THR A 180 4.52 15.57 -39.80
CA THR A 180 4.45 14.48 -40.78
C THR A 180 3.91 15.04 -42.08
N TYR A 181 4.52 14.63 -43.19
CA TYR A 181 4.05 14.97 -44.52
C TYR A 181 3.99 13.70 -45.38
N ASP A 182 2.87 13.51 -46.07
CA ASP A 182 2.71 12.44 -47.03
C ASP A 182 2.21 12.99 -48.37
N TRP A 183 2.72 12.43 -49.46
CA TRP A 183 2.20 12.64 -50.79
C TRP A 183 1.72 11.32 -51.40
N ASN A 184 0.42 11.27 -51.69
CA ASN A 184 -0.25 10.17 -52.37
C ASN A 184 0.07 8.79 -51.77
N ASN A 185 0.27 8.71 -50.44
CA ASN A 185 0.60 7.48 -49.72
C ASN A 185 1.86 6.76 -50.22
N ARG A 186 2.72 7.46 -50.97
CA ARG A 186 3.88 6.88 -51.68
C ARG A 186 5.20 7.48 -51.24
N TYR A 187 5.20 8.73 -50.79
CA TYR A 187 6.36 9.41 -50.21
C TYR A 187 5.98 10.01 -48.86
N MET A 188 6.65 9.57 -47.80
CA MET A 188 6.44 10.01 -46.42
C MET A 188 7.70 10.68 -45.87
N ALA A 189 7.53 11.72 -45.06
CA ALA A 189 8.57 12.36 -44.27
C ALA A 189 8.03 12.65 -42.84
N GLU A 190 8.87 12.48 -41.82
CA GLU A 190 8.59 12.74 -40.39
C GLU A 190 9.77 13.47 -39.73
#